data_AF-A0A4P5REG2-F1
#
_entry.id   AF-A0A4P5REG2-F1
#
_cell.length_a   1.000
_cell.length_b   1.000
_cell.length_c   1.000
_cell.angle_alpha   90.00
_cell.angle_beta   90.00
_cell.angle_gamma   90.00
#
_symmetry.space_group_name_H-M   'P 1'
#
loop_
_entity.id
_entity.type
_entity.pdbx_description
1 polymer ?
#
loop_
_entity_poly.entity_id
_entity_poly.type
_entity_poly.pdbx_seq_one_letter_code
_entity_poly.pdbx_strand_id
1 'polypeptide(L)'
;MFPVVDDLRSIEFGTPGKSRETLVNFITNGNKRATAGLAADYEKEGEEVEFVGECLSMVNTDGKHVATLQVTRVDITRFADVPDEFALAEAEGDLNAADFRASHLEYWTKVGETISDDTMINQIYFTLLTHRVRNLESSDADWITRACQDEDVQRWTKVPRPYTREHAESFIKDKNGEFAAWAIIDSRSQEPVGIIGIHHVINGVASIGYWVAPWGRKSGAASTALRIIPTLARRIGNAHTLQATIAETNVASRRTAERGGFVLIGNSTESCPDGSTSATGLLYQMTGPVA
;
A
#
# COMPACT_ATOMS: atom_id res chain seq x y z
N MET A 1 -11.09 16.78 -3.95
CA MET A 1 -10.33 15.84 -3.11
C MET A 1 -10.35 14.48 -3.75
N PHE A 2 -9.19 13.87 -3.95
CA PHE A 2 -9.10 12.53 -4.53
C PHE A 2 -9.83 11.54 -3.62
N PRO A 3 -10.60 10.58 -4.18
CA PRO A 3 -11.31 9.61 -3.36
C PRO A 3 -10.32 8.78 -2.54
N VAL A 4 -10.80 8.31 -1.39
CA VAL A 4 -10.01 7.50 -0.47
C VAL A 4 -10.59 6.11 -0.51
N VAL A 5 -9.75 5.13 -0.82
CA VAL A 5 -10.18 3.73 -0.92
C VAL A 5 -9.21 2.89 -0.10
N ASP A 6 -9.76 2.07 0.80
CA ASP A 6 -8.95 1.28 1.73
C ASP A 6 -7.95 2.11 2.56
N ASP A 7 -8.41 3.30 2.96
CA ASP A 7 -7.63 4.28 3.74
C ASP A 7 -6.38 4.83 3.03
N LEU A 8 -6.17 4.51 1.76
CA LEU A 8 -5.16 5.09 0.89
C LEU A 8 -5.78 6.19 0.02
N ARG A 9 -4.97 7.19 -0.33
CA ARG A 9 -5.32 8.13 -1.39
C ARG A 9 -5.39 7.36 -2.70
N SER A 10 -6.46 7.56 -3.46
CA SER A 10 -6.61 6.89 -4.74
C SER A 10 -5.81 7.56 -5.84
N ILE A 11 -5.48 6.77 -6.86
CA ILE A 11 -4.95 7.24 -8.12
C ILE A 11 -5.80 6.65 -9.25
N GLU A 12 -6.26 7.53 -10.14
CA GLU A 12 -7.09 7.18 -11.27
C GLU A 12 -6.31 7.36 -12.57
N PHE A 13 -6.50 6.44 -13.51
CA PHE A 13 -5.87 6.52 -14.83
C PHE A 13 -6.96 6.70 -15.88
N GLY A 14 -6.92 7.82 -16.59
CA GLY A 14 -7.91 8.16 -17.61
C GLY A 14 -9.35 8.27 -17.10
N THR A 15 -10.29 8.41 -18.03
CA THR A 15 -11.72 8.56 -17.72
C THR A 15 -12.40 7.21 -17.50
N PRO A 16 -13.44 7.13 -16.65
CA PRO A 16 -14.19 5.89 -16.41
C PRO A 16 -14.65 5.22 -17.72
N GLY A 17 -14.52 3.89 -17.78
CA GLY A 17 -14.85 3.08 -18.96
C GLY A 17 -13.61 2.59 -19.69
N LYS A 18 -13.65 2.55 -21.02
CA LYS A 18 -12.62 1.88 -21.83
C LYS A 18 -11.22 2.47 -21.67
N SER A 19 -11.12 3.79 -21.47
CA SER A 19 -9.85 4.49 -21.22
C SER A 19 -9.20 3.93 -19.95
N ARG A 20 -9.89 4.01 -18.81
CA ARG A 20 -9.39 3.49 -17.53
C ARG A 20 -9.07 2.00 -17.55
N GLU A 21 -9.93 1.19 -18.15
CA GLU A 21 -9.67 -0.25 -18.31
C GLU A 21 -8.35 -0.53 -19.04
N THR A 22 -8.07 0.24 -20.09
CA THR A 22 -6.86 0.09 -20.90
C THR A 22 -5.61 0.48 -20.11
N LEU A 23 -5.65 1.62 -19.42
CA LEU A 23 -4.49 2.12 -18.65
C LEU A 23 -4.20 1.28 -17.41
N VAL A 24 -5.24 0.84 -16.69
CA VAL A 24 -5.10 -0.14 -15.60
C VAL A 24 -4.45 -1.42 -16.11
N ASN A 25 -4.81 -1.87 -17.32
CA ASN A 25 -4.19 -3.03 -17.94
C ASN A 25 -2.72 -2.80 -18.33
N PHE A 26 -2.34 -1.61 -18.83
CA PHE A 26 -0.93 -1.26 -19.10
C PHE A 26 -0.05 -1.26 -17.85
N ILE A 27 -0.63 -0.99 -16.68
CA ILE A 27 0.09 -1.04 -15.41
C ILE A 27 0.20 -2.48 -14.90
N THR A 28 -0.93 -3.18 -14.84
CA THR A 28 -1.03 -4.53 -14.24
C THR A 28 -0.41 -5.62 -15.09
N ASN A 29 -0.58 -5.54 -16.41
CA ASN A 29 -0.13 -6.55 -17.37
C ASN A 29 0.90 -6.00 -18.37
N GLY A 30 1.25 -4.71 -18.27
CA GLY A 30 2.21 -4.06 -19.14
C GLY A 30 3.36 -3.39 -18.39
N ASN A 31 3.97 -2.42 -19.07
CA ASN A 31 5.18 -1.75 -18.62
C ASN A 31 4.98 -0.28 -18.23
N LYS A 32 3.73 0.19 -18.06
CA LYS A 32 3.50 1.56 -17.56
C LYS A 32 4.01 1.69 -16.14
N ARG A 33 4.97 2.57 -15.92
CA ARG A 33 5.64 2.85 -14.63
C ARG A 33 5.71 4.34 -14.30
N ALA A 34 5.10 5.19 -15.12
CA ALA A 34 4.97 6.61 -14.85
C ALA A 34 3.58 7.12 -15.27
N THR A 35 3.17 8.27 -14.73
CA THR A 35 1.96 8.99 -15.14
C THR A 35 2.12 10.50 -15.04
N ALA A 36 1.48 11.22 -15.95
CA ALA A 36 1.43 12.68 -15.93
C ALA A 36 0.15 13.20 -15.27
N GLY A 37 0.26 14.33 -14.57
CA GLY A 37 -0.86 15.15 -14.13
C GLY A 37 -0.55 16.64 -14.26
N LEU A 38 -1.56 17.48 -14.47
CA LEU A 38 -1.36 18.93 -14.50
C LEU A 38 -1.17 19.44 -13.06
N ALA A 39 -0.14 20.24 -12.81
CA ALA A 39 0.05 20.83 -11.48
C ALA A 39 -1.17 21.65 -11.03
N ALA A 40 -1.85 22.31 -11.98
CA ALA A 40 -3.07 23.06 -11.73
C ALA A 40 -4.23 22.19 -11.20
N ASP A 41 -4.28 20.90 -11.54
CA ASP A 41 -5.34 20.02 -11.03
C ASP A 41 -5.14 19.70 -9.55
N TYR A 42 -3.90 19.55 -9.09
CA TYR A 42 -3.57 19.39 -7.67
C TYR A 42 -3.94 20.66 -6.89
N GLU A 43 -3.63 21.84 -7.43
CA GLU A 43 -4.01 23.13 -6.83
C GLU A 43 -5.53 23.32 -6.73
N LYS A 44 -6.27 23.01 -7.81
CA LYS A 44 -7.74 23.08 -7.83
C LYS A 44 -8.37 22.17 -6.77
N GLU A 45 -7.83 20.97 -6.59
CA GLU A 45 -8.34 19.97 -5.66
C GLU A 45 -7.85 20.17 -4.21
N GLY A 46 -6.90 21.09 -4.00
CA GLY A 46 -6.27 21.34 -2.69
C GLY A 46 -5.42 20.16 -2.21
N GLU A 47 -4.81 19.43 -3.14
CA GLU A 47 -4.06 18.20 -2.88
C GLU A 47 -2.57 18.44 -3.08
N GLU A 48 -1.75 17.83 -2.22
CA GLU A 48 -0.31 17.83 -2.40
C GLU A 48 0.09 16.84 -3.49
N VAL A 49 1.18 17.15 -4.20
CA VAL A 49 1.80 16.19 -5.11
C VAL A 49 2.28 14.99 -4.30
N GLU A 50 2.24 13.82 -4.93
CA GLU A 50 2.77 12.59 -4.34
C GLU A 50 4.21 12.77 -3.83
N PHE A 51 4.59 11.94 -2.85
CA PHE A 51 5.97 11.87 -2.37
C PHE A 51 6.57 10.46 -2.51
N VAL A 52 7.90 10.38 -2.61
CA VAL A 52 8.60 9.10 -2.73
C VAL A 52 8.30 8.20 -1.53
N GLY A 53 7.84 6.99 -1.83
CA GLY A 53 7.44 5.99 -0.84
C GLY A 53 5.94 5.95 -0.54
N GLU A 54 5.17 6.98 -0.95
CA GLU A 54 3.71 6.98 -0.82
C GLU A 54 3.10 5.79 -1.56
N CYS A 55 2.12 5.14 -0.92
CA CYS A 55 1.37 4.05 -1.52
C CYS A 55 -0.05 4.51 -1.86
N LEU A 56 -0.46 4.31 -3.11
CA LEU A 56 -1.72 4.78 -3.65
C LEU A 56 -2.61 3.59 -4.03
N SER A 57 -3.92 3.70 -3.77
CA SER A 57 -4.89 2.71 -4.23
C SER A 57 -5.27 3.01 -5.69
N MET A 58 -4.77 2.21 -6.63
CA MET A 58 -5.20 2.30 -8.02
C MET A 58 -6.61 1.71 -8.15
N VAL A 59 -7.54 2.49 -8.69
CA VAL A 59 -8.95 2.11 -8.80
C VAL A 59 -9.38 1.78 -10.22
N ASN A 60 -10.37 0.89 -10.35
CA ASN A 60 -11.01 0.60 -11.64
C ASN A 60 -12.13 1.60 -11.98
N THR A 61 -12.87 1.33 -13.06
CA THR A 61 -14.05 2.13 -13.48
C THR A 61 -15.12 2.25 -12.40
N ASP A 62 -15.26 1.26 -11.54
CA ASP A 62 -16.25 1.26 -10.44
C ASP A 62 -15.72 1.92 -9.15
N GLY A 63 -14.52 2.51 -9.19
CA GLY A 63 -13.87 3.08 -8.01
C GLY A 63 -13.35 2.04 -7.01
N LYS A 64 -13.29 0.76 -7.38
CA LYS A 64 -12.75 -0.30 -6.53
C LYS A 64 -11.24 -0.34 -6.64
N HIS A 65 -10.56 -0.43 -5.50
CA HIS A 65 -9.13 -0.67 -5.43
C HIS A 65 -8.81 -2.02 -6.09
N VAL A 66 -7.90 -2.02 -7.08
CA VAL A 66 -7.51 -3.22 -7.82
C VAL A 66 -6.03 -3.55 -7.68
N ALA A 67 -5.17 -2.56 -7.45
CA ALA A 67 -3.77 -2.76 -7.09
C ALA A 67 -3.21 -1.57 -6.32
N THR A 68 -2.08 -1.77 -5.63
CA THR A 68 -1.37 -0.70 -4.93
C THR A 68 -0.12 -0.30 -5.73
N LEU A 69 0.06 1.00 -5.92
CA LEU A 69 1.26 1.58 -6.53
C LEU A 69 2.08 2.25 -5.44
N GLN A 70 3.41 2.05 -5.46
CA GLN A 70 4.31 2.82 -4.61
C GLN A 70 5.08 3.82 -5.47
N VAL A 71 5.02 5.09 -5.08
CA VAL A 71 5.72 6.19 -5.75
C VAL A 71 7.23 6.04 -5.52
N THR A 72 8.01 6.13 -6.60
CA THR A 72 9.47 5.94 -6.59
C THR A 72 10.24 7.19 -6.95
N ARG A 73 9.62 8.11 -7.69
CA ARG A 73 10.22 9.40 -8.09
C ARG A 73 9.10 10.36 -8.49
N VAL A 74 9.32 11.64 -8.21
CA VAL A 74 8.41 12.73 -8.55
C VAL A 74 9.26 13.85 -9.13
N ASP A 75 8.96 14.25 -10.37
CA ASP A 75 9.55 15.42 -10.99
C ASP A 75 8.46 16.39 -11.40
N ILE A 76 8.74 17.69 -11.33
CA ILE A 76 7.83 18.73 -11.77
C ILE A 76 8.56 19.56 -12.83
N THR A 77 8.12 19.48 -14.07
CA THR A 77 8.75 20.18 -15.20
C THR A 77 7.73 20.95 -16.01
N ARG A 78 8.20 21.86 -16.86
CA ARG A 78 7.34 22.42 -17.90
C ARG A 78 6.99 21.35 -18.94
N PHE A 79 5.88 21.51 -19.62
CA PHE A 79 5.41 20.60 -20.67
C PHE A 79 6.43 20.45 -21.81
N ALA A 80 7.11 21.54 -22.17
CA ALA A 80 8.20 21.52 -23.15
C ALA A 80 9.43 20.71 -22.72
N ASP A 81 9.65 20.59 -21.40
CA ASP A 81 10.86 19.99 -20.81
C ASP A 81 10.66 18.53 -20.38
N VAL A 82 9.50 17.92 -20.67
CA VAL A 82 9.27 16.48 -20.39
C VAL A 82 10.30 15.64 -21.17
N PRO A 83 11.05 14.75 -20.50
CA PRO A 83 12.11 13.98 -21.14
C PRO A 83 11.58 12.73 -21.88
N ASP A 84 12.33 12.26 -22.88
CA ASP A 84 12.01 11.02 -23.60
C ASP A 84 11.88 9.81 -22.66
N GLU A 85 12.70 9.76 -21.61
CA GLU A 85 12.64 8.77 -20.54
C GLU A 85 11.25 8.64 -19.93
N PHE A 86 10.59 9.78 -19.68
CA PHE A 86 9.27 9.80 -19.07
C PHE A 86 8.21 9.28 -20.03
N ALA A 87 8.23 9.76 -21.28
CA ALA A 87 7.32 9.30 -22.33
C ALA A 87 7.38 7.77 -22.50
N LEU A 88 8.59 7.21 -22.50
CA LEU A 88 8.81 5.76 -22.56
C LEU A 88 8.31 5.03 -21.31
N ALA A 89 8.46 5.64 -20.12
CA ALA A 89 8.01 5.06 -18.85
C ALA A 89 6.48 5.04 -18.71
N GLU A 90 5.76 5.94 -19.37
CA GLU A 90 4.29 5.89 -19.43
C GLU A 90 3.79 4.71 -20.25
N ALA A 91 4.55 4.26 -21.26
CA ALA A 91 4.25 3.07 -22.05
C ALA A 91 2.83 3.06 -22.66
N GLU A 92 2.30 4.23 -23.04
CA GLU A 92 0.96 4.38 -23.63
C GLU A 92 0.96 4.43 -25.17
N GLY A 93 2.15 4.38 -25.79
CA GLY A 93 2.32 4.43 -27.24
C GLY A 93 3.31 5.50 -27.70
N ASP A 94 3.64 6.45 -26.83
CA ASP A 94 4.61 7.51 -27.11
C ASP A 94 6.05 6.98 -27.08
N LEU A 95 6.85 7.27 -28.11
CA LEU A 95 8.22 6.76 -28.25
C LEU A 95 9.28 7.78 -27.83
N ASN A 96 8.88 9.04 -27.64
CA ASN A 96 9.74 10.16 -27.23
C ASN A 96 8.88 11.33 -26.71
N ALA A 97 9.53 12.39 -26.23
CA ALA A 97 8.87 13.56 -25.66
C ALA A 97 7.99 14.35 -26.66
N ALA A 98 8.31 14.32 -27.96
CA ALA A 98 7.49 14.99 -28.97
C ALA A 98 6.16 14.24 -29.19
N ASP A 99 6.19 12.90 -29.19
CA ASP A 99 4.97 12.08 -29.24
C ASP A 99 4.10 12.34 -28.01
N PHE A 100 4.71 12.31 -26.81
CA PHE A 100 4.03 12.64 -25.56
C PHE A 100 3.35 14.01 -25.62
N ARG A 101 4.05 15.05 -26.09
CA ARG A 101 3.45 16.39 -26.19
C ARG A 101 2.28 16.41 -27.17
N ALA A 102 2.36 15.70 -28.28
CA ALA A 102 1.26 15.64 -29.24
C ALA A 102 0.03 14.92 -28.65
N SER A 103 0.22 13.74 -28.04
CA SER A 103 -0.85 12.91 -27.47
C SER A 103 -1.54 13.58 -26.29
N HIS A 104 -0.77 14.15 -25.36
CA HIS A 104 -1.29 14.77 -24.15
C HIS A 104 -1.92 16.14 -24.42
N LEU A 105 -1.39 16.92 -25.37
CA LEU A 105 -2.02 18.16 -25.81
C LEU A 105 -3.41 17.87 -26.39
N GLU A 106 -3.56 16.84 -27.21
CA GLU A 106 -4.86 16.42 -27.75
C GLU A 106 -5.83 16.03 -26.63
N TYR A 107 -5.37 15.18 -25.70
CA TYR A 107 -6.19 14.73 -24.57
C TYR A 107 -6.65 15.88 -23.67
N TRP A 108 -5.72 16.71 -23.19
CA TRP A 108 -6.03 17.83 -22.29
C TRP A 108 -6.92 18.89 -22.94
N THR A 109 -6.66 19.19 -24.22
CA THR A 109 -7.54 20.10 -24.99
C THR A 109 -8.96 19.53 -25.09
N LYS A 110 -9.11 18.22 -25.30
CA LYS A 110 -10.42 17.56 -25.40
C LYS A 110 -11.21 17.61 -24.09
N VAL A 111 -10.54 17.61 -22.94
CA VAL A 111 -11.17 17.75 -21.62
C VAL A 111 -11.30 19.22 -21.18
N GLY A 112 -10.93 20.18 -22.04
CA GLY A 112 -11.17 21.61 -21.82
C GLY A 112 -10.02 22.38 -21.15
N GLU A 113 -8.86 21.74 -20.96
CA GLU A 113 -7.68 22.39 -20.40
C GLU A 113 -6.88 23.13 -21.48
N THR A 114 -6.29 24.27 -21.11
CA THR A 114 -5.43 25.05 -22.01
C THR A 114 -3.97 24.79 -21.66
N ILE A 115 -3.24 24.16 -22.58
CA ILE A 115 -1.85 23.74 -22.37
C ILE A 115 -0.92 24.59 -23.24
N SER A 116 0.16 25.08 -22.64
CA SER A 116 1.27 25.73 -23.32
C SER A 116 2.58 25.04 -22.95
N ASP A 117 3.67 25.43 -23.62
CA ASP A 117 5.02 24.95 -23.32
C ASP A 117 5.44 25.17 -21.86
N ASP A 118 4.90 26.20 -21.20
CA ASP A 118 5.19 26.56 -19.82
C ASP A 118 4.24 25.92 -18.79
N THR A 119 3.23 25.15 -19.24
CA THR A 119 2.34 24.42 -18.32
C THR A 119 3.15 23.43 -17.48
N MET A 120 2.99 23.46 -16.16
CA MET A 120 3.71 22.56 -15.25
C MET A 120 3.05 21.18 -15.20
N ILE A 121 3.87 20.14 -15.38
CA ILE A 121 3.50 18.73 -15.39
C ILE A 121 4.14 18.03 -14.19
N ASN A 122 3.31 17.39 -13.38
CA ASN A 122 3.74 16.46 -12.34
C ASN A 122 3.97 15.09 -12.99
N GLN A 123 5.23 14.65 -12.98
CA GLN A 123 5.69 13.37 -13.49
C GLN A 123 5.86 12.40 -12.33
N ILE A 124 4.93 11.46 -12.19
CA ILE A 124 4.91 10.52 -11.07
C ILE A 124 5.37 9.15 -11.55
N TYR A 125 6.52 8.69 -11.07
CA TYR A 125 7.02 7.34 -11.31
C TYR A 125 6.62 6.42 -10.17
N PHE A 126 6.29 5.18 -10.49
CA PHE A 126 5.82 4.21 -9.53
C PHE A 126 6.21 2.78 -9.86
N THR A 127 6.14 1.94 -8.84
CA THR A 127 6.21 0.49 -8.97
C THR A 127 4.90 -0.15 -8.55
N LEU A 128 4.48 -1.19 -9.27
CA LEU A 128 3.32 -1.99 -8.93
C LEU A 128 3.68 -2.97 -7.81
N LEU A 129 2.94 -2.93 -6.70
CA LEU A 129 3.12 -3.86 -5.61
C LEU A 129 2.39 -5.19 -5.88
N THR A 130 3.01 -6.29 -5.46
CA THR A 130 2.49 -7.65 -5.67
C THR A 130 1.27 -7.98 -4.83
N HIS A 131 1.06 -7.24 -3.75
CA HIS A 131 -0.07 -7.36 -2.84
C HIS A 131 -0.63 -5.98 -2.58
N ARG A 132 -1.91 -5.93 -2.25
CA ARG A 132 -2.60 -4.74 -1.73
C ARG A 132 -3.13 -5.01 -0.33
N VAL A 133 -3.55 -3.95 0.33
CA VAL A 133 -4.30 -4.04 1.58
C VAL A 133 -5.68 -3.47 1.37
N ARG A 134 -6.69 -4.08 2.01
CA ARG A 134 -8.06 -3.57 2.03
C ARG A 134 -8.69 -3.68 3.40
N ASN A 135 -9.72 -2.88 3.64
CA ASN A 135 -10.50 -2.99 4.87
C ASN A 135 -11.09 -4.40 5.03
N LEU A 136 -11.25 -4.83 6.28
CA LEU A 136 -11.87 -6.11 6.61
C LEU A 136 -13.36 -6.08 6.29
N GLU A 137 -13.84 -7.16 5.68
CA GLU A 137 -15.24 -7.38 5.31
C GLU A 137 -15.82 -8.52 6.16
N SER A 138 -17.14 -8.55 6.35
CA SER A 138 -17.79 -9.63 7.10
C SER A 138 -17.55 -11.03 6.49
N SER A 139 -17.38 -11.10 5.17
CA SER A 139 -17.01 -12.30 4.42
C SER A 139 -15.62 -12.83 4.78
N ASP A 140 -14.75 -12.01 5.39
CA ASP A 140 -13.40 -12.44 5.76
C ASP A 140 -13.38 -13.43 6.94
N ALA A 141 -14.50 -13.56 7.66
CA ALA A 141 -14.61 -14.45 8.81
C ALA A 141 -14.23 -15.90 8.47
N ASP A 142 -14.60 -16.37 7.28
CA ASP A 142 -14.36 -17.74 6.84
C ASP A 142 -12.87 -18.05 6.67
N TRP A 143 -12.14 -17.22 5.92
CA TRP A 143 -10.73 -17.47 5.67
C TRP A 143 -9.86 -17.14 6.88
N ILE A 144 -10.23 -16.13 7.69
CA ILE A 144 -9.53 -15.83 8.95
C ILE A 144 -9.66 -17.02 9.91
N THR A 145 -10.86 -17.56 10.06
CA THR A 145 -11.09 -18.74 10.90
C THR A 145 -10.24 -19.92 10.45
N ARG A 146 -10.18 -20.16 9.13
CA ARG A 146 -9.34 -21.20 8.53
C ARG A 146 -7.85 -20.94 8.78
N ALA A 147 -7.39 -19.70 8.62
CA ALA A 147 -5.98 -19.34 8.81
C ALA A 147 -5.56 -19.48 10.27
N CYS A 148 -6.43 -19.12 11.22
CA CYS A 148 -6.18 -19.22 12.64
C CYS A 148 -6.25 -20.66 13.19
N GLN A 149 -6.58 -21.67 12.37
CA GLN A 149 -6.37 -23.08 12.73
C GLN A 149 -4.90 -23.52 12.61
N ASP A 150 -4.07 -22.75 11.91
CA ASP A 150 -2.66 -23.08 11.70
C ASP A 150 -1.83 -22.89 12.97
N GLU A 151 -0.96 -23.86 13.25
CA GLU A 151 -0.12 -23.89 14.44
C GLU A 151 0.85 -22.71 14.52
N ASP A 152 1.44 -22.25 13.40
CA ASP A 152 2.35 -21.10 13.40
C ASP A 152 1.59 -19.80 13.68
N VAL A 153 0.41 -19.60 13.09
CA VAL A 153 -0.44 -18.43 13.39
C VAL A 153 -0.77 -18.42 14.88
N GLN A 154 -1.22 -19.56 15.43
CA GLN A 154 -1.52 -19.64 16.85
C GLN A 154 -0.27 -19.42 17.71
N ARG A 155 0.87 -20.00 17.33
CA ARG A 155 2.14 -19.94 18.08
C ARG A 155 2.63 -18.52 18.29
N TRP A 156 2.54 -17.67 17.28
CA TRP A 156 3.13 -16.31 17.29
C TRP A 156 2.15 -15.20 17.63
N THR A 157 0.85 -15.50 17.74
CA THR A 157 -0.20 -14.50 17.99
C THR A 157 -0.95 -14.78 19.31
N LYS A 158 -1.78 -13.83 19.73
CA LYS A 158 -2.63 -13.93 20.92
C LYS A 158 -4.06 -14.39 20.60
N VAL A 159 -4.28 -14.97 19.42
CA VAL A 159 -5.61 -15.46 19.03
C VAL A 159 -6.11 -16.53 20.01
N PRO A 160 -7.42 -16.56 20.34
CA PRO A 160 -7.97 -17.57 21.24
C PRO A 160 -7.72 -19.00 20.78
N ARG A 161 -7.65 -19.94 21.74
CA ARG A 161 -7.45 -21.37 21.49
C ARG A 161 -8.48 -22.18 22.30
N PRO A 162 -9.38 -22.96 21.65
CA PRO A 162 -9.56 -23.09 20.21
C PRO A 162 -10.08 -21.79 19.56
N TYR A 163 -9.70 -21.55 18.30
CA TYR A 163 -10.19 -20.40 17.53
C TYR A 163 -11.49 -20.76 16.80
N THR A 164 -12.56 -20.02 17.06
CA THR A 164 -13.88 -20.24 16.45
C THR A 164 -14.21 -19.14 15.43
N ARG A 165 -15.28 -19.34 14.65
CA ARG A 165 -15.76 -18.36 13.68
C ARG A 165 -16.18 -17.05 14.35
N GLU A 166 -16.80 -17.15 15.51
CA GLU A 166 -17.28 -16.00 16.29
C GLU A 166 -16.11 -15.09 16.70
N HIS A 167 -14.91 -15.65 16.96
CA HIS A 167 -13.72 -14.84 17.21
C HIS A 167 -13.29 -14.03 15.98
N ALA A 168 -13.41 -14.59 14.77
CA ALA A 168 -13.12 -13.88 13.53
C ALA A 168 -14.15 -12.78 13.28
N GLU A 169 -15.44 -13.09 13.48
CA GLU A 169 -16.53 -12.13 13.33
C GLU A 169 -16.40 -10.96 14.31
N SER A 170 -16.04 -11.23 15.58
CA SER A 170 -15.75 -10.19 16.58
C SER A 170 -14.57 -9.33 16.12
N PHE A 171 -13.44 -9.95 15.75
CA PHE A 171 -12.25 -9.24 15.27
C PHE A 171 -12.55 -8.33 14.07
N ILE A 172 -13.36 -8.77 13.11
CA ILE A 172 -13.73 -7.92 11.97
C ILE A 172 -14.54 -6.70 12.44
N LYS A 173 -15.47 -6.91 13.38
CA LYS A 173 -16.41 -5.89 13.86
C LYS A 173 -15.74 -4.83 14.75
N ASP A 174 -15.02 -5.26 15.78
CA ASP A 174 -14.49 -4.37 16.83
C ASP A 174 -12.96 -4.30 16.86
N LYS A 175 -12.30 -5.06 15.97
CA LYS A 175 -10.84 -5.13 15.86
C LYS A 175 -10.15 -5.57 17.15
N ASN A 176 -10.89 -6.08 18.15
CA ASN A 176 -10.40 -6.43 19.49
C ASN A 176 -9.57 -5.31 20.15
N GLY A 177 -9.92 -4.05 19.91
CA GLY A 177 -9.21 -2.89 20.48
C GLY A 177 -7.94 -2.48 19.71
N GLU A 178 -7.65 -3.11 18.57
CA GLU A 178 -6.64 -2.61 17.62
C GLU A 178 -7.09 -1.27 17.03
N PHE A 179 -6.13 -0.36 16.84
CA PHE A 179 -6.38 0.92 16.18
C PHE A 179 -6.87 0.74 14.74
N ALA A 180 -6.26 -0.17 13.97
CA ALA A 180 -6.68 -0.50 12.62
C ALA A 180 -6.17 -1.88 12.17
N ALA A 181 -6.88 -2.53 11.25
CA ALA A 181 -6.48 -3.79 10.66
C ALA A 181 -7.00 -3.92 9.23
N TRP A 182 -6.18 -4.48 8.34
CA TRP A 182 -6.47 -4.68 6.94
C TRP A 182 -6.13 -6.11 6.50
N ALA A 183 -6.91 -6.63 5.56
CA ALA A 183 -6.58 -7.86 4.85
C ALA A 183 -5.50 -7.60 3.81
N ILE A 184 -4.46 -8.43 3.82
CA ILE A 184 -3.44 -8.48 2.76
C ILE A 184 -3.99 -9.37 1.65
N ILE A 185 -4.10 -8.82 0.44
CA ILE A 185 -4.65 -9.48 -0.74
C ILE A 185 -3.53 -9.68 -1.76
N ASP A 186 -3.40 -10.90 -2.29
CA ASP A 186 -2.55 -11.14 -3.46
C ASP A 186 -3.17 -10.47 -4.68
N SER A 187 -2.45 -9.54 -5.32
CA SER A 187 -3.01 -8.73 -6.41
C SER A 187 -3.31 -9.55 -7.67
N ARG A 188 -2.74 -10.75 -7.82
CA ARG A 188 -2.97 -11.61 -8.99
C ARG A 188 -4.13 -12.57 -8.76
N SER A 189 -4.13 -13.31 -7.64
CA SER A 189 -5.21 -14.27 -7.34
C SER A 189 -6.46 -13.62 -6.75
N GLN A 190 -6.33 -12.38 -6.25
CA GLN A 190 -7.35 -11.69 -5.45
C GLN A 190 -7.72 -12.44 -4.16
N GLU A 191 -6.91 -13.41 -3.73
CA GLU A 191 -7.14 -14.15 -2.49
C GLU A 191 -6.59 -13.38 -1.29
N PRO A 192 -7.31 -13.39 -0.16
CA PRO A 192 -6.77 -12.91 1.11
C PRO A 192 -5.73 -13.89 1.66
N VAL A 193 -4.57 -13.35 2.05
CA VAL A 193 -3.39 -14.13 2.42
C VAL A 193 -2.82 -13.79 3.79
N GLY A 194 -3.33 -12.76 4.46
CA GLY A 194 -2.87 -12.37 5.79
C GLY A 194 -3.54 -11.12 6.32
N ILE A 195 -3.10 -10.68 7.49
CA ILE A 195 -3.54 -9.45 8.14
C ILE A 195 -2.31 -8.61 8.47
N ILE A 196 -2.45 -7.29 8.29
CA ILE A 196 -1.57 -6.29 8.88
C ILE A 196 -2.42 -5.29 9.64
N GLY A 197 -1.90 -4.78 10.76
CA GLY A 197 -2.63 -3.82 11.58
C GLY A 197 -1.73 -2.94 12.43
N ILE A 198 -2.37 -1.95 13.03
CA ILE A 198 -1.80 -1.05 14.03
C ILE A 198 -2.52 -1.36 15.35
N HIS A 199 -1.75 -1.77 16.35
CA HIS A 199 -2.23 -2.02 17.70
C HIS A 199 -2.67 -0.73 18.37
N HIS A 200 -1.79 0.28 18.39
CA HIS A 200 -2.02 1.58 18.97
C HIS A 200 -1.04 2.61 18.40
N VAL A 201 -1.38 3.89 18.55
CA VAL A 201 -0.50 5.01 18.24
C VAL A 201 -0.30 5.87 19.49
N ILE A 202 0.94 6.05 19.92
CA ILE A 202 1.30 6.86 21.09
C ILE A 202 2.41 7.83 20.68
N ASN A 203 2.18 9.14 20.86
CA ASN A 203 3.17 10.19 20.57
C ASN A 203 3.79 10.09 19.16
N GLY A 204 2.98 9.75 18.14
CA GLY A 204 3.45 9.61 16.77
C GLY A 204 4.22 8.30 16.46
N VAL A 205 4.22 7.34 17.38
CA VAL A 205 4.77 5.99 17.21
C VAL A 205 3.62 4.99 17.08
N ALA A 206 3.51 4.30 15.95
CA ALA A 206 2.53 3.24 15.75
C ALA A 206 3.16 1.87 16.02
N SER A 207 2.56 1.11 16.94
CA SER A 207 2.89 -0.29 17.15
C SER A 207 2.12 -1.13 16.14
N ILE A 208 2.83 -1.94 15.35
CA ILE A 208 2.25 -2.72 14.26
C ILE A 208 2.36 -4.23 14.50
N GLY A 209 1.43 -4.97 13.92
CA GLY A 209 1.41 -6.42 13.91
C GLY A 209 1.00 -6.97 12.54
N TYR A 210 1.49 -8.17 12.22
CA TYR A 210 1.09 -8.88 11.02
C TYR A 210 1.18 -10.39 11.18
N TRP A 211 0.39 -11.10 10.40
CA TRP A 211 0.51 -12.53 10.21
C TRP A 211 0.07 -12.93 8.81
N VAL A 212 0.56 -14.07 8.33
CA VAL A 212 0.30 -14.58 6.98
C VAL A 212 -0.24 -16.00 7.08
N ALA A 213 -1.35 -16.24 6.41
CA ALA A 213 -1.99 -17.55 6.32
C ALA A 213 -1.06 -18.55 5.63
N PRO A 214 -1.20 -19.87 5.87
CA PRO A 214 -0.30 -20.88 5.30
C PRO A 214 -0.17 -20.82 3.78
N TRP A 215 -1.29 -20.57 3.08
CA TRP A 215 -1.34 -20.45 1.62
C TRP A 215 -0.72 -19.14 1.08
N GLY A 216 -0.49 -18.14 1.94
CA GLY A 216 0.16 -16.88 1.60
C GLY A 216 1.66 -16.83 1.89
N ARG A 217 2.22 -17.85 2.55
CA ARG A 217 3.63 -17.82 2.97
C ARG A 217 4.56 -17.85 1.76
N LYS A 218 5.71 -17.19 1.90
CA LYS A 218 6.78 -17.11 0.88
C LYS A 218 6.37 -16.39 -0.43
N SER A 219 5.20 -15.74 -0.50
CA SER A 219 4.81 -14.89 -1.63
C SER A 219 5.33 -13.44 -1.54
N GLY A 220 5.85 -13.05 -0.38
CA GLY A 220 6.19 -11.65 -0.08
C GLY A 220 5.05 -10.83 0.53
N ALA A 221 3.90 -11.45 0.85
CA ALA A 221 2.71 -10.79 1.41
C ALA A 221 3.02 -9.79 2.54
N ALA A 222 3.61 -10.27 3.64
CA ALA A 222 3.90 -9.41 4.78
C ALA A 222 4.94 -8.32 4.47
N SER A 223 6.00 -8.63 3.72
CA SER A 223 6.99 -7.61 3.33
C SER A 223 6.40 -6.53 2.43
N THR A 224 5.48 -6.88 1.53
CA THR A 224 4.77 -5.89 0.71
C THR A 224 3.82 -5.05 1.57
N ALA A 225 3.07 -5.68 2.49
CA ALA A 225 2.21 -4.96 3.43
C ALA A 225 3.00 -3.97 4.32
N LEU A 226 4.20 -4.34 4.77
CA LEU A 226 5.11 -3.46 5.52
C LEU A 226 5.62 -2.25 4.72
N ARG A 227 5.60 -2.30 3.38
CA ARG A 227 5.87 -1.13 2.53
C ARG A 227 4.68 -0.18 2.45
N ILE A 228 3.46 -0.68 2.64
CA ILE A 228 2.20 0.09 2.55
C ILE A 228 1.85 0.76 3.88
N ILE A 229 2.07 0.05 5.00
CA ILE A 229 1.70 0.50 6.34
C ILE A 229 2.22 1.91 6.74
N PRO A 230 3.37 2.43 6.25
CA PRO A 230 3.80 3.80 6.59
C PRO A 230 2.85 4.86 6.07
N THR A 231 2.31 4.66 4.86
CA THR A 231 1.33 5.58 4.26
C THR A 231 0.05 5.58 5.09
N LEU A 232 -0.44 4.39 5.46
CA LEU A 232 -1.62 4.23 6.31
C LEU A 232 -1.42 4.86 7.68
N ALA A 233 -0.34 4.52 8.38
CA ALA A 233 -0.07 5.00 9.73
C ALA A 233 0.07 6.52 9.82
N ARG A 234 0.69 7.16 8.81
CA ARG A 234 0.72 8.62 8.69
C ARG A 234 -0.69 9.18 8.52
N ARG A 235 -1.46 8.61 7.59
CA ARG A 235 -2.77 9.14 7.21
C ARG A 235 -3.84 8.99 8.28
N ILE A 236 -3.95 7.81 8.89
CA ILE A 236 -5.02 7.53 9.87
C ILE A 236 -4.59 7.77 11.33
N GLY A 237 -3.28 7.74 11.61
CA GLY A 237 -2.75 7.82 12.98
C GLY A 237 -1.81 8.99 13.24
N ASN A 238 -1.47 9.80 12.23
CA ASN A 238 -0.44 10.83 12.31
C ASN A 238 0.90 10.29 12.88
N ALA A 239 1.22 9.04 12.55
CA ALA A 239 2.41 8.37 13.03
C ALA A 239 3.57 8.55 12.04
N HIS A 240 4.73 8.89 12.58
CA HIS A 240 5.97 9.13 11.82
C HIS A 240 7.00 8.03 12.07
N THR A 241 6.80 7.24 13.12
CA THR A 241 7.63 6.09 13.49
C THR A 241 6.75 4.86 13.61
N LEU A 242 7.24 3.74 13.10
CA LEU A 242 6.61 2.44 13.21
C LEU A 242 7.48 1.52 14.04
N GLN A 243 6.86 0.75 14.91
CA GLN A 243 7.55 -0.25 15.72
C GLN A 243 6.85 -1.61 15.64
N ALA A 244 7.65 -2.67 15.57
CA ALA A 244 7.18 -4.05 15.62
C ALA A 244 7.95 -4.81 16.70
N THR A 245 7.23 -5.46 17.62
CA THR A 245 7.84 -6.36 18.61
C THR A 245 7.74 -7.80 18.11
N ILE A 246 8.88 -8.43 17.85
CA ILE A 246 8.96 -9.75 17.24
C ILE A 246 9.75 -10.69 18.14
N ALA A 247 9.24 -11.89 18.39
CA ALA A 247 9.93 -12.89 19.20
C ALA A 247 11.33 -13.19 18.63
N GLU A 248 12.37 -13.25 19.48
CA GLU A 248 13.74 -13.57 19.05
C GLU A 248 13.83 -14.93 18.33
N THR A 249 12.97 -15.87 18.71
CA THR A 249 12.86 -17.21 18.13
C THR A 249 12.14 -17.21 16.77
N ASN A 250 11.38 -16.16 16.43
CA ASN A 250 10.65 -16.04 15.17
C ASN A 250 11.53 -15.49 14.04
N VAL A 251 12.47 -16.32 13.58
CA VAL A 251 13.42 -15.97 12.48
C VAL A 251 12.70 -15.48 11.21
N ALA A 252 11.55 -16.07 10.88
CA ALA A 252 10.82 -15.73 9.67
C ALA A 252 10.23 -14.32 9.72
N SER A 253 9.63 -13.93 10.84
CA SER A 253 9.07 -12.59 11.01
C SER A 253 10.18 -11.53 11.07
N ARG A 254 11.30 -11.82 11.75
CA ARG A 254 12.48 -10.92 11.80
C ARG A 254 13.02 -10.58 10.41
N ARG A 255 13.26 -11.61 9.58
CA ARG A 255 13.69 -11.42 8.18
C ARG A 255 12.67 -10.65 7.34
N THR A 256 11.39 -10.80 7.66
CA THR A 256 10.31 -10.08 6.97
C THR A 256 10.31 -8.60 7.33
N ALA A 257 10.47 -8.26 8.60
CA ALA A 257 10.60 -6.88 9.07
C ALA A 257 11.81 -6.18 8.44
N GLU A 258 12.98 -6.84 8.42
CA GLU A 258 14.20 -6.32 7.79
C GLU A 258 14.01 -6.04 6.29
N ARG A 259 13.37 -6.97 5.56
CA ARG A 259 13.02 -6.76 4.14
C ARG A 259 11.98 -5.66 3.93
N GLY A 260 11.13 -5.42 4.93
CA GLY A 260 10.16 -4.34 4.96
C GLY A 260 10.77 -2.97 5.32
N GLY A 261 12.09 -2.89 5.54
CA GLY A 261 12.79 -1.65 5.86
C GLY A 261 12.92 -1.36 7.36
N PHE A 262 12.49 -2.27 8.24
CA PHE A 262 12.66 -2.11 9.68
C PHE A 262 14.08 -2.48 10.12
N VAL A 263 14.59 -1.74 11.08
CA VAL A 263 15.90 -1.95 11.68
C VAL A 263 15.72 -2.42 13.13
N LEU A 264 16.49 -3.43 13.53
CA LEU A 264 16.54 -3.87 14.93
C LEU A 264 17.18 -2.78 15.79
N ILE A 265 16.45 -2.27 16.80
CA ILE A 265 16.96 -1.23 17.71
C ILE A 265 17.26 -1.76 19.12
N GLY A 266 16.89 -3.00 19.43
CA GLY A 266 17.25 -3.66 20.69
C GLY A 266 16.22 -4.68 21.14
N ASN A 267 16.27 -5.00 22.44
CA ASN A 267 15.27 -5.84 23.07
C ASN A 267 14.05 -5.00 23.47
N SER A 268 12.86 -5.58 23.31
CA SER A 268 11.64 -5.03 23.87
C SER A 268 11.55 -5.34 25.36
N THR A 269 10.88 -4.47 26.11
CA THR A 269 10.47 -4.76 27.49
C THR A 269 9.32 -5.75 27.56
N GLU A 270 8.66 -6.01 26.43
CA GLU A 270 7.54 -6.95 26.33
C GLU A 270 8.01 -8.31 25.80
N SER A 271 7.42 -9.38 26.34
CA SER A 271 7.59 -10.74 25.84
C SER A 271 6.62 -11.05 24.70
N CYS A 272 7.05 -11.85 23.74
CA CYS A 272 6.21 -12.34 22.65
C CYS A 272 5.71 -13.77 22.93
N PRO A 273 4.54 -14.16 22.37
CA PRO A 273 4.11 -15.55 22.38
C PRO A 273 5.09 -16.44 21.62
N ASP A 274 5.39 -17.61 22.19
CA ASP A 274 6.04 -18.73 21.51
C ASP A 274 5.31 -20.01 21.91
N GLY A 275 4.16 -20.24 21.27
CA GLY A 275 3.33 -21.42 21.52
C GLY A 275 2.61 -21.32 22.86
N SER A 276 2.92 -22.22 23.80
CA SER A 276 2.47 -22.18 25.19
C SER A 276 3.44 -21.43 26.11
N THR A 277 4.56 -20.96 25.56
CA THR A 277 5.61 -20.25 26.30
C THR A 277 5.72 -18.81 25.83
N SER A 278 6.68 -18.06 26.39
CA SER A 278 7.00 -16.72 25.95
C SER A 278 8.49 -16.63 25.61
N ALA A 279 8.81 -15.82 24.62
CA ALA A 279 10.17 -15.53 24.22
C ALA A 279 10.46 -14.03 24.37
N THR A 280 11.74 -13.68 24.48
CA THR A 280 12.19 -12.29 24.46
C THR A 280 11.71 -11.61 23.17
N GLY A 281 11.08 -10.45 23.30
CA GLY A 281 10.73 -9.61 22.17
C GLY A 281 11.94 -8.81 21.70
N LEU A 282 12.15 -8.74 20.39
CA LEU A 282 13.06 -7.81 19.74
C LEU A 282 12.26 -6.65 19.16
N LEU A 283 12.75 -5.43 19.39
CA LEU A 283 12.10 -4.22 18.93
C LEU A 283 12.70 -3.79 17.60
N TYR A 284 11.88 -3.81 16.56
CA TYR A 284 12.19 -3.34 15.22
C TYR A 284 11.54 -1.98 15.00
N GLN A 285 12.25 -1.05 14.37
CA GLN A 285 11.75 0.29 14.10
C GLN A 285 11.96 0.69 12.64
N MET A 286 11.01 1.42 12.09
CA MET A 286 11.16 2.15 10.84
C MET A 286 10.70 3.59 11.05
N THR A 287 11.54 4.54 10.66
CA THR A 287 11.18 5.96 10.65
C THR A 287 10.82 6.32 9.21
N GLY A 288 9.62 6.84 9.00
CA GLY A 288 9.21 7.29 7.67
C GLY A 288 10.08 8.45 7.19
N PRO A 289 10.12 8.72 5.87
CA PRO A 289 10.76 9.94 5.38
C PRO A 289 10.11 11.16 6.06
N VAL A 290 10.95 12.04 6.62
CA VAL A 290 10.52 13.37 7.08
C VAL A 290 10.04 14.09 5.83
N ALA A 291 8.77 14.52 5.84
CA ALA A 291 8.23 15.38 4.78
C ALA A 291 8.98 16.73 4.78
#